data_AF-A0A0B2UHY8-F1
#
_entry.id   AF-A0A0B2UHY8-F1
#
_cell.length_a   1.000
_cell.length_b   1.000
_cell.length_c   1.000
_cell.angle_alpha   90.00
_cell.angle_beta   90.00
_cell.angle_gamma   90.00
#
_symmetry.space_group_name_H-M   'P 1'
#
loop_
_entity.id
_entity.type
_entity.pdbx_description
1 polymer ?
#
loop_
_entity_poly.entity_id
_entity_poly.type
_entity_poly.pdbx_seq_one_letter_code
_entity_poly.pdbx_strand_id
1 'polypeptide(L)'
;MERIAKDFEKIRCFEEWVVKYKQCKEKIAEVEEEIKKMEDELSASSTQDIQDKIEETRMQYDAVLREIEIFRLESSDCTDISELRNVFLKVKDIEILKRKFIDFLKELVEYKVMPADEIKHSREELACEDLIEDGKKRIIAVSQEVEQVFLIASEHHEVTTVCREVLKSLFCKYARETLPIDMNVFESNDKLYFVCHIHNATDGTNNIPELLCNASQKNIRDVKEFTEIFNAIIGCFKENLRAMVIQKMLSDEEVSVNNRLFEGTDAYIQNCSEWRLDIVMREIIDITKSNPGEDVVEVENVSERLPKHISLRYKRFVDCFEMFRSSRSKRHDKGTKVVDRAIMKMFDVKYDNKYMQQMFCEFADMSHFVRTYPNHSLCEELMKRKEEMFFWIVKDASRVKISLEDPVISMKMHFREKYVDFMENVSMFVPKINKSLFEIQFFETLNSCMMAKIVELGPVSGKTRRSVAELIEYVLDFCFHLPAGVVMNRKKLKMYGLALSLGKEELLRQYEQGSVNISEGELDKLCSLY
;
A
#
# COMPACT_ATOMS: atom_id res chain seq x y z
N MET A 1 -76.13 -98.58 74.99
CA MET A 1 -74.75 -99.02 74.69
C MET A 1 -74.28 -98.54 73.31
N GLU A 2 -75.08 -98.61 72.24
CA GLU A 2 -74.69 -98.12 70.90
C GLU A 2 -74.41 -96.60 70.79
N ARG A 3 -75.11 -95.75 71.56
CA ARG A 3 -74.85 -94.29 71.58
C ARG A 3 -73.45 -93.95 72.10
N ILE A 4 -73.00 -94.65 73.15
CA ILE A 4 -71.68 -94.45 73.76
C ILE A 4 -70.58 -94.89 72.81
N ALA A 5 -70.78 -95.99 72.06
CA ALA A 5 -69.83 -96.44 71.04
C ALA A 5 -69.70 -95.43 69.87
N LYS A 6 -70.80 -94.79 69.45
CA LYS A 6 -70.80 -93.79 68.37
C LYS A 6 -70.11 -92.48 68.76
N ASP A 7 -70.23 -92.09 70.03
CA ASP A 7 -69.53 -90.93 70.58
C ASP A 7 -68.05 -91.23 70.87
N PHE A 8 -67.71 -92.49 71.19
CA PHE A 8 -66.31 -92.93 71.31
C PHE A 8 -65.57 -92.90 69.97
N GLU A 9 -66.21 -93.30 68.87
CA GLU A 9 -65.58 -93.25 67.54
C GLU A 9 -65.35 -91.79 67.06
N LYS A 10 -66.23 -90.86 67.44
CA LYS A 10 -66.03 -89.42 67.22
C LYS A 10 -64.89 -88.83 68.05
N ILE A 11 -64.68 -89.34 69.27
CA ILE A 11 -63.55 -88.94 70.14
C ILE A 11 -62.24 -89.59 69.67
N ARG A 12 -62.27 -90.83 69.15
CA ARG A 12 -61.07 -91.53 68.66
C ARG A 12 -60.43 -90.81 67.46
N CYS A 13 -61.21 -90.13 66.64
CA CYS A 13 -60.70 -89.29 65.57
C CYS A 13 -60.20 -87.91 66.05
N PHE A 14 -60.56 -87.44 67.25
CA PHE A 14 -60.21 -86.10 67.72
C PHE A 14 -58.69 -85.85 67.79
N GLU A 15 -57.91 -86.86 68.19
CA GLU A 15 -56.45 -86.78 68.17
C GLU A 15 -55.89 -86.63 66.75
N GLU A 16 -56.42 -87.35 65.76
CA GLU A 16 -56.04 -87.20 64.35
C GLU A 16 -56.39 -85.80 63.81
N TRP A 17 -57.53 -85.24 64.21
CA TRP A 17 -57.95 -83.89 63.85
C TRP A 17 -57.07 -82.81 64.49
N VAL A 18 -56.65 -82.99 65.74
CA VAL A 18 -55.71 -82.08 66.43
C VAL A 18 -54.33 -82.12 65.78
N VAL A 19 -53.84 -83.29 65.38
CA VAL A 19 -52.57 -83.42 64.65
C VAL A 19 -52.65 -82.76 63.28
N LYS A 20 -53.72 -83.02 62.50
CA LYS A 20 -53.94 -82.35 61.22
C LYS A 20 -54.07 -80.83 61.34
N TYR A 21 -54.74 -80.36 62.39
CA TYR A 21 -54.87 -78.93 62.67
C TYR A 21 -53.51 -78.29 63.00
N LYS A 22 -52.69 -78.93 63.84
CA LYS A 22 -51.32 -78.45 64.13
C LYS A 22 -50.46 -78.41 62.87
N GLN A 23 -50.49 -79.45 62.06
CA GLN A 23 -49.76 -79.49 60.77
C GLN A 23 -50.24 -78.42 59.78
N CYS A 24 -51.56 -78.17 59.70
CA CYS A 24 -52.07 -77.09 58.86
C CYS A 24 -51.67 -75.72 59.40
N LYS A 25 -51.66 -75.53 60.73
CA LYS A 25 -51.24 -74.29 61.37
C LYS A 25 -49.75 -74.01 61.15
N GLU A 26 -48.91 -75.04 61.24
CA GLU A 26 -47.48 -74.95 60.93
C GLU A 26 -47.25 -74.62 59.45
N LYS A 27 -47.94 -75.29 58.52
CA LYS A 27 -47.87 -74.96 57.09
C LYS A 27 -48.38 -73.57 56.76
N ILE A 28 -49.42 -73.09 57.43
CA ILE A 28 -49.89 -71.71 57.25
C ILE A 28 -48.82 -70.73 57.73
N ALA A 29 -48.18 -70.99 58.87
CA ALA A 29 -47.10 -70.13 59.35
C ALA A 29 -45.88 -70.14 58.40
N GLU A 30 -45.50 -71.30 57.86
CA GLU A 30 -44.44 -71.41 56.85
C GLU A 30 -44.78 -70.61 55.57
N VAL A 31 -46.02 -70.74 55.08
CA VAL A 31 -46.47 -70.00 53.89
C VAL A 31 -46.57 -68.50 54.16
N GLU A 32 -47.02 -68.07 55.34
CA GLU A 32 -47.04 -66.66 55.74
C GLU A 32 -45.62 -66.08 55.82
N GLU A 33 -44.65 -66.86 56.29
CA GLU A 33 -43.24 -66.46 56.34
C GLU A 33 -42.62 -66.39 54.94
N GLU A 34 -42.93 -67.33 54.04
CA GLU A 34 -42.52 -67.29 52.63
C GLU A 34 -43.15 -66.11 51.87
N ILE A 35 -44.45 -65.84 52.09
CA ILE A 35 -45.14 -64.68 51.50
C ILE A 35 -44.47 -63.40 51.96
N LYS A 36 -44.23 -63.25 53.26
CA LYS A 36 -43.58 -62.05 53.81
C LYS A 36 -42.17 -61.87 53.24
N LYS A 37 -41.42 -62.96 53.11
CA LYS A 37 -40.09 -62.94 52.49
C LYS A 37 -40.14 -62.53 51.01
N MET A 38 -41.11 -63.04 50.24
CA MET A 38 -41.33 -62.63 48.86
C MET A 38 -41.78 -61.17 48.73
N GLU A 39 -42.63 -60.67 49.64
CA GLU A 39 -43.06 -59.26 49.70
C GLU A 39 -41.88 -58.33 50.02
N ASP A 40 -41.00 -58.72 50.94
CA ASP A 40 -39.78 -57.99 51.30
C ASP A 40 -38.78 -57.98 50.12
N GLU A 41 -38.61 -59.10 49.40
CA GLU A 41 -37.75 -59.18 48.21
C GLU A 41 -38.29 -58.34 47.03
N LEU A 42 -39.60 -58.33 46.81
CA LEU A 42 -40.25 -57.58 45.72
C LEU A 42 -40.20 -56.05 45.93
N SER A 43 -40.38 -55.62 47.18
CA SER A 43 -40.36 -54.20 47.57
C SER A 43 -38.95 -53.61 47.59
N ALA A 44 -37.94 -54.39 47.98
CA ALA A 44 -36.54 -53.94 48.08
C ALA A 44 -35.80 -53.90 46.73
N SER A 45 -36.02 -54.87 45.83
CA SER A 45 -35.23 -54.99 44.60
C SER A 45 -35.76 -54.16 43.42
N SER A 46 -37.08 -54.05 43.23
CA SER A 46 -37.62 -53.43 42.01
C SER A 46 -37.71 -51.90 42.10
N THR A 47 -37.97 -51.34 43.28
CA THR A 47 -38.18 -49.90 43.44
C THR A 47 -36.86 -49.13 43.42
N GLN A 48 -35.82 -49.64 44.10
CA GLN A 48 -34.52 -48.98 44.17
C GLN A 48 -33.78 -49.02 42.84
N ASP A 49 -33.76 -50.16 42.14
CA ASP A 49 -33.13 -50.29 40.82
C ASP A 49 -33.80 -49.37 39.77
N ILE A 50 -35.12 -49.17 39.88
CA ILE A 50 -35.86 -48.22 39.03
C ILE A 50 -35.51 -46.78 39.40
N GLN A 51 -35.41 -46.45 40.69
CA GLN A 51 -35.00 -45.11 41.15
C GLN A 51 -33.59 -44.76 40.71
N ASP A 52 -32.64 -45.71 40.82
CA ASP A 52 -31.26 -45.51 40.39
C ASP A 52 -31.18 -45.31 38.87
N LYS A 53 -31.95 -46.07 38.08
CA LYS A 53 -32.06 -45.86 36.62
C LYS A 53 -32.73 -44.54 36.24
N ILE A 54 -33.72 -44.09 37.00
CA ILE A 54 -34.35 -42.78 36.79
C ILE A 54 -33.32 -41.67 37.04
N GLU A 55 -32.53 -41.78 38.10
CA GLU A 55 -31.50 -40.79 38.41
C GLU A 55 -30.36 -40.81 37.39
N GLU A 56 -29.91 -41.99 36.95
CA GLU A 56 -28.93 -42.13 35.87
C GLU A 56 -29.44 -41.51 34.56
N THR A 57 -30.69 -41.81 34.19
CA THR A 57 -31.32 -41.24 32.99
C THR A 57 -31.47 -39.73 33.12
N ARG A 58 -31.79 -39.22 34.31
CA ARG A 58 -31.87 -37.79 34.58
C ARG A 58 -30.51 -37.10 34.44
N MET A 59 -29.46 -37.70 34.98
CA MET A 59 -28.09 -37.21 34.81
C MET A 59 -27.66 -37.18 33.33
N GLN A 60 -28.01 -38.22 32.55
CA GLN A 60 -27.76 -38.28 31.11
C GLN A 60 -28.58 -37.23 30.35
N TYR A 61 -29.86 -37.07 30.68
CA TYR A 61 -30.72 -36.03 30.10
C TYR A 61 -30.17 -34.62 30.36
N ASP A 62 -29.77 -34.33 31.59
CA ASP A 62 -29.15 -33.05 31.96
C ASP A 62 -27.77 -32.84 31.29
N ALA A 63 -27.05 -33.91 30.96
CA ALA A 63 -25.82 -33.83 30.17
C ALA A 63 -26.13 -33.48 28.71
N VAL A 64 -27.09 -34.17 28.09
CA VAL A 64 -27.52 -33.90 26.70
C VAL A 64 -28.08 -32.48 26.56
N LEU A 65 -28.88 -32.00 27.52
CA LEU A 65 -29.39 -30.62 27.50
C LEU A 65 -28.26 -29.58 27.53
N ARG A 66 -27.19 -29.83 28.31
CA ARG A 66 -26.00 -28.97 28.34
C ARG A 66 -25.25 -29.00 27.01
N GLU A 67 -25.12 -30.16 26.37
CA GLU A 67 -24.48 -30.28 25.06
C GLU A 67 -25.27 -29.55 23.97
N ILE A 68 -26.60 -29.68 23.95
CA ILE A 68 -27.47 -28.94 23.02
C ILE A 68 -27.33 -27.44 23.23
N GLU A 69 -27.26 -26.98 24.48
CA GLU A 69 -27.07 -25.56 24.79
C GLU A 69 -25.71 -25.04 24.29
N ILE A 70 -24.62 -25.78 24.52
CA ILE A 70 -23.28 -25.44 24.01
C ILE A 70 -23.31 -25.38 22.48
N PHE A 71 -23.84 -26.40 21.82
CA PHE A 71 -23.94 -26.45 20.36
C PHE A 71 -24.74 -25.26 19.79
N ARG A 72 -25.81 -24.85 20.48
CA ARG A 72 -26.57 -23.65 20.10
C ARG A 72 -25.71 -22.39 20.19
N LEU A 73 -24.99 -22.21 21.29
CA LEU A 73 -24.10 -21.07 21.51
C LEU A 73 -22.94 -21.03 20.52
N GLU A 74 -22.43 -22.19 20.10
CA GLU A 74 -21.37 -22.27 19.08
C GLU A 74 -21.86 -21.86 17.69
N SER A 75 -23.13 -22.14 17.37
CA SER A 75 -23.72 -21.93 16.04
C SER A 75 -24.42 -20.59 15.86
N SER A 76 -24.99 -19.99 16.90
CA SER A 76 -25.74 -18.72 16.81
C SER A 76 -24.84 -17.49 16.97
N ASP A 77 -25.02 -16.46 16.15
CA ASP A 77 -24.32 -15.17 16.33
C ASP A 77 -24.71 -14.50 17.64
N CYS A 78 -23.77 -13.76 18.25
CA CYS A 78 -24.04 -12.99 19.46
C CYS A 78 -24.62 -11.64 19.05
N THR A 79 -25.77 -11.27 19.61
CA THR A 79 -26.46 -10.00 19.33
C THR A 79 -26.27 -8.97 20.44
N ASP A 80 -25.89 -9.41 21.65
CA ASP A 80 -25.58 -8.53 22.77
C ASP A 80 -24.41 -9.04 23.63
N ILE A 81 -23.96 -8.19 24.56
CA ILE A 81 -22.84 -8.50 25.47
C ILE A 81 -23.14 -9.64 26.45
N SER A 82 -24.41 -9.87 26.78
CA SER A 82 -24.83 -10.94 27.71
C SER A 82 -24.72 -12.31 27.05
N GLU A 83 -25.08 -12.41 25.77
CA GLU A 83 -24.88 -13.58 24.94
C GLU A 83 -23.39 -13.90 24.79
N LEU A 84 -22.56 -12.89 24.51
CA LEU A 84 -21.11 -13.07 24.44
C LEU A 84 -20.52 -13.59 25.76
N ARG A 85 -21.00 -13.06 26.90
CA ARG A 85 -20.60 -13.54 28.23
C ARG A 85 -21.03 -14.98 28.48
N ASN A 86 -22.23 -15.38 28.05
CA ASN A 86 -22.72 -16.75 28.17
C ASN A 86 -21.90 -17.72 27.32
N VAL A 87 -21.54 -17.32 26.09
CA VAL A 87 -20.63 -18.07 25.22
C VAL A 87 -19.28 -18.25 25.94
N PHE A 88 -18.71 -17.17 26.48
CA PHE A 88 -17.44 -17.20 27.19
C PHE A 88 -17.45 -18.16 28.40
N LEU A 89 -18.53 -18.21 29.17
CA LEU A 89 -18.63 -19.07 30.36
C LEU A 89 -18.82 -20.56 30.03
N LYS A 90 -19.41 -20.89 28.87
CA LYS A 90 -19.87 -22.26 28.55
C LYS A 90 -19.05 -22.95 27.45
N VAL A 91 -18.49 -22.20 26.50
CA VAL A 91 -17.72 -22.74 25.38
C VAL A 91 -16.24 -22.82 25.78
N LYS A 92 -15.63 -24.01 25.63
CA LYS A 92 -14.21 -24.24 25.95
C LYS A 92 -13.28 -24.18 24.75
N ASP A 93 -13.83 -24.25 23.54
CA ASP A 93 -13.04 -24.19 22.30
C ASP A 93 -12.58 -22.75 22.03
N ILE A 94 -11.27 -22.55 22.10
CA ILE A 94 -10.63 -21.24 21.94
C ILE A 94 -10.84 -20.63 20.54
N GLU A 95 -10.93 -21.45 19.49
CA GLU A 95 -11.12 -20.96 18.12
C GLU A 95 -12.55 -20.49 17.90
N ILE A 96 -13.52 -21.17 18.51
CA ILE A 96 -14.91 -20.71 18.52
C ILE A 96 -15.02 -19.40 19.30
N LEU A 97 -14.38 -19.29 20.47
CA LEU A 97 -14.33 -18.05 21.24
C LEU A 97 -13.71 -16.91 20.43
N LYS A 98 -12.54 -17.12 19.80
CA LYS A 98 -11.91 -16.11 18.93
C LYS A 98 -12.90 -15.63 17.86
N ARG A 99 -13.52 -16.54 17.11
CA ARG A 99 -14.48 -16.18 16.05
C ARG A 99 -15.64 -15.35 16.59
N LYS A 100 -16.28 -15.80 17.68
CA LYS A 100 -17.45 -15.11 18.27
C LYS A 100 -17.11 -13.70 18.74
N PHE A 101 -15.99 -13.53 19.43
CA PHE A 101 -15.53 -12.22 19.88
C PHE A 101 -15.17 -11.29 18.72
N ILE A 102 -14.51 -11.82 17.68
CA ILE A 102 -14.14 -11.05 16.49
C ILE A 102 -15.38 -10.56 15.75
N ASP A 103 -16.36 -11.44 15.53
CA ASP A 103 -17.55 -11.10 14.75
C ASP A 103 -18.42 -10.09 15.50
N PHE A 104 -18.61 -10.28 16.81
CA PHE A 104 -19.29 -9.29 17.65
C PHE A 104 -18.57 -7.93 17.64
N LEU A 105 -17.24 -7.93 17.79
CA LEU A 105 -16.43 -6.70 17.79
C LEU A 105 -16.53 -5.91 16.47
N LYS A 106 -16.68 -6.59 15.32
CA LYS A 106 -16.88 -5.92 14.03
C LYS A 106 -18.21 -5.19 13.97
N GLU A 107 -19.26 -5.73 14.57
CA GLU A 107 -20.59 -5.09 14.61
C GLU A 107 -20.59 -3.83 15.49
N LEU A 108 -19.72 -3.79 16.50
CA LEU A 108 -19.53 -2.62 17.37
C LEU A 108 -18.81 -1.44 16.70
N VAL A 109 -18.28 -1.61 15.48
CA VAL A 109 -17.55 -0.57 14.74
C VAL A 109 -18.23 -0.29 13.41
N GLU A 110 -18.83 0.89 13.27
CA GLU A 110 -19.44 1.35 12.03
C GLU A 110 -18.55 2.34 11.28
N TYR A 111 -18.56 2.28 9.95
CA TYR A 111 -17.89 3.24 9.08
C TYR A 111 -18.87 3.81 8.06
N LYS A 112 -18.93 5.14 7.96
CA LYS A 112 -19.80 5.88 7.04
C LYS A 112 -19.04 7.03 6.37
N VAL A 113 -19.44 7.36 5.14
CA VAL A 113 -18.95 8.53 4.38
C VAL A 113 -20.13 9.41 4.04
N MET A 114 -20.08 10.69 4.40
CA MET A 114 -21.17 11.64 4.19
C MET A 114 -20.77 12.81 3.28
N PRO A 115 -21.65 13.27 2.35
CA PRO A 115 -21.45 14.52 1.60
C PRO A 115 -21.78 15.78 2.43
N ALA A 116 -21.18 16.92 2.07
CA ALA A 116 -21.29 18.19 2.80
C ALA A 116 -22.70 18.81 2.80
N ASP A 117 -23.43 18.66 1.69
CA ASP A 117 -24.72 19.34 1.45
C ASP A 117 -25.85 18.82 2.34
N GLU A 118 -25.72 17.58 2.83
CA GLU A 118 -26.69 16.92 3.70
C GLU A 118 -26.57 17.36 5.17
N ILE A 119 -25.40 17.84 5.60
CA ILE A 119 -25.18 18.38 6.97
C ILE A 119 -25.96 19.68 7.18
N LYS A 120 -26.22 20.45 6.11
CA LYS A 120 -26.95 21.73 6.17
C LYS A 120 -28.45 21.59 6.48
N HIS A 121 -29.04 20.38 6.40
CA HIS A 121 -30.47 20.17 6.59
C HIS A 121 -30.87 19.74 8.02
N SER A 122 -29.95 19.39 8.92
CA SER A 122 -30.22 19.11 10.35
C SER A 122 -30.11 20.38 11.21
N ARG A 123 -30.79 21.43 10.77
CA ARG A 123 -30.40 22.83 10.96
C ARG A 123 -30.78 23.48 12.30
N GLU A 124 -31.47 22.77 13.20
CA GLU A 124 -32.15 23.44 14.33
C GLU A 124 -31.56 23.19 15.72
N GLU A 125 -30.58 22.28 15.92
CA GLU A 125 -30.06 21.98 17.28
C GLU A 125 -28.53 21.81 17.42
N LEU A 126 -27.73 21.98 16.36
CA LEU A 126 -26.30 21.67 16.42
C LEU A 126 -25.41 22.87 16.82
N ALA A 127 -24.64 22.70 17.89
CA ALA A 127 -23.47 23.52 18.25
C ALA A 127 -22.23 23.22 17.36
N CYS A 128 -22.43 22.82 16.10
CA CYS A 128 -21.36 22.36 15.20
C CYS A 128 -21.13 23.33 14.02
N GLU A 129 -20.80 24.59 14.32
CA GLU A 129 -20.38 25.54 13.29
C GLU A 129 -19.09 25.08 12.57
N ASP A 130 -18.22 24.32 13.25
CA ASP A 130 -16.96 23.78 12.71
C ASP A 130 -17.13 22.63 11.72
N LEU A 131 -18.35 22.06 11.58
CA LEU A 131 -18.61 21.01 10.60
C LEU A 131 -18.97 21.57 9.20
N ILE A 132 -19.00 22.90 9.01
CA ILE A 132 -19.59 23.57 7.85
C ILE A 132 -18.59 23.78 6.68
N GLU A 133 -17.36 23.28 6.75
CA GLU A 133 -16.46 23.31 5.59
C GLU A 133 -16.92 22.37 4.46
N ASP A 134 -16.94 22.88 3.22
CA ASP A 134 -17.31 22.14 2.01
C ASP A 134 -16.42 20.90 1.83
N GLY A 135 -17.01 19.70 1.80
CA GLY A 135 -16.31 18.43 1.53
C GLY A 135 -16.99 17.17 2.11
N LYS A 136 -16.64 15.99 1.58
CA LYS A 136 -17.10 14.70 2.15
C LYS A 136 -16.42 14.43 3.50
N LYS A 137 -17.10 13.76 4.44
CA LYS A 137 -16.57 13.40 5.77
C LYS A 137 -16.55 11.89 5.99
N ARG A 138 -15.54 11.36 6.67
CA ARG A 138 -15.54 10.00 7.23
C ARG A 138 -16.03 10.05 8.66
N ILE A 139 -16.90 9.12 9.01
CA ILE A 139 -17.40 8.93 10.37
C ILE A 139 -17.11 7.48 10.75
N ILE A 140 -16.37 7.31 11.84
CA ILE A 140 -16.14 6.00 12.47
C ILE A 140 -16.88 6.03 13.79
N ALA A 141 -17.90 5.19 13.96
CA ALA A 141 -18.62 5.06 15.22
C ALA A 141 -18.15 3.79 15.93
N VAL A 142 -17.71 3.91 17.17
CA VAL A 142 -17.25 2.79 18.00
C VAL A 142 -18.14 2.72 19.23
N SER A 143 -18.81 1.58 19.44
CA SER A 143 -19.61 1.34 20.64
C SER A 143 -18.75 1.35 21.90
N GLN A 144 -19.24 1.95 22.97
CA GLN A 144 -18.61 1.89 24.29
C GLN A 144 -18.61 0.46 24.86
N GLU A 145 -19.45 -0.44 24.35
CA GLU A 145 -19.46 -1.87 24.72
C GLU A 145 -18.14 -2.59 24.40
N VAL A 146 -17.31 -2.02 23.52
CA VAL A 146 -15.97 -2.54 23.23
C VAL A 146 -15.17 -2.74 24.52
N GLU A 147 -15.24 -1.80 25.48
CA GLU A 147 -14.55 -1.93 26.77
C GLU A 147 -15.03 -3.17 27.54
N GLN A 148 -16.32 -3.49 27.47
CA GLN A 148 -16.87 -4.70 28.11
C GLN A 148 -16.43 -5.98 27.39
N VAL A 149 -16.33 -5.96 26.06
CA VAL A 149 -15.81 -7.10 25.28
C VAL A 149 -14.39 -7.44 25.73
N PHE A 150 -13.52 -6.43 25.88
CA PHE A 150 -12.16 -6.65 26.36
C PHE A 150 -12.08 -7.09 27.82
N LEU A 151 -12.99 -6.59 28.67
CA LEU A 151 -13.09 -7.06 30.05
C LEU A 151 -13.39 -8.56 30.11
N ILE A 152 -14.34 -9.04 29.31
CA ILE A 152 -14.66 -10.47 29.23
C ILE A 152 -13.49 -11.26 28.61
N ALA A 153 -12.90 -10.75 27.52
CA ALA A 153 -11.81 -11.42 26.84
C ALA A 153 -10.53 -11.53 27.70
N SER A 154 -10.35 -10.66 28.71
CA SER A 154 -9.13 -10.54 29.51
C SER A 154 -8.71 -11.83 30.23
N GLU A 155 -9.67 -12.72 30.49
CA GLU A 155 -9.44 -14.05 31.06
C GLU A 155 -8.74 -15.02 30.07
N HIS A 156 -8.73 -14.71 28.77
CA HIS A 156 -8.02 -15.44 27.72
C HIS A 156 -7.11 -14.52 26.90
N HIS A 157 -5.80 -14.64 27.14
CA HIS A 157 -4.79 -13.81 26.49
C HIS A 157 -4.83 -13.89 24.95
N GLU A 158 -5.06 -15.08 24.39
CA GLU A 158 -5.14 -15.27 22.94
C GLU A 158 -6.35 -14.54 22.33
N VAL A 159 -7.53 -14.64 22.96
CA VAL A 159 -8.75 -13.95 22.50
C VAL A 159 -8.56 -12.44 22.58
N THR A 160 -8.04 -11.95 23.71
CA THR A 160 -7.72 -10.53 23.93
C THR A 160 -6.79 -9.99 22.84
N THR A 161 -5.72 -10.72 22.53
CA THR A 161 -4.73 -10.31 21.53
C THR A 161 -5.35 -10.17 20.14
N VAL A 162 -6.16 -11.16 19.73
CA VAL A 162 -6.83 -11.14 18.43
C VAL A 162 -7.86 -10.02 18.35
N CYS A 163 -8.65 -9.79 19.41
CA CYS A 163 -9.60 -8.68 19.47
C CYS A 163 -8.90 -7.33 19.30
N ARG A 164 -7.76 -7.13 19.98
CA ARG A 164 -6.99 -5.89 19.89
C ARG A 164 -6.47 -5.65 18.47
N GLU A 165 -5.93 -6.67 17.83
CA GLU A 165 -5.45 -6.56 16.44
C GLU A 165 -6.60 -6.31 15.45
N VAL A 166 -7.78 -6.91 15.67
CA VAL A 166 -8.96 -6.65 14.83
C VAL A 166 -9.45 -5.21 14.99
N LEU A 167 -9.62 -4.71 16.22
CA LEU A 167 -10.06 -3.34 16.46
C LEU A 167 -9.07 -2.33 15.85
N LYS A 168 -7.77 -2.54 16.10
CA LYS A 168 -6.70 -1.74 15.51
C LYS A 168 -6.73 -1.79 13.98
N SER A 169 -6.91 -2.96 13.38
CA SER A 169 -6.99 -3.14 11.93
C SER A 169 -8.19 -2.42 11.31
N LEU A 170 -9.37 -2.52 11.93
CA LEU A 170 -10.59 -1.82 11.51
C LEU A 170 -10.38 -0.31 11.57
N PHE A 171 -9.88 0.21 12.70
CA PHE A 171 -9.62 1.63 12.85
C PHE A 171 -8.55 2.13 11.87
N CYS A 172 -7.43 1.41 11.73
CA CYS A 172 -6.40 1.68 10.73
C CYS A 172 -6.93 1.71 9.30
N LYS A 173 -7.90 0.86 8.96
CA LYS A 173 -8.52 0.85 7.63
C LYS A 173 -9.39 2.09 7.41
N TYR A 174 -10.12 2.54 8.41
CA TYR A 174 -11.10 3.62 8.29
C TYR A 174 -10.49 5.02 8.48
N ALA A 175 -9.52 5.15 9.39
CA ALA A 175 -8.85 6.41 9.72
C ALA A 175 -7.59 6.68 8.87
N ARG A 176 -7.38 5.97 7.76
CA ARG A 176 -6.17 6.12 6.92
C ARG A 176 -5.90 7.58 6.57
N GLU A 177 -4.62 7.95 6.62
CA GLU A 177 -4.14 9.28 6.19
C GLU A 177 -4.73 10.45 7.01
N THR A 178 -5.31 10.14 8.18
CA THR A 178 -5.87 11.16 9.07
C THR A 178 -4.92 11.43 10.24
N LEU A 179 -4.63 12.70 10.47
CA LEU A 179 -3.86 13.15 11.63
C LEU A 179 -4.77 13.35 12.85
N PRO A 180 -4.26 13.13 14.08
CA PRO A 180 -5.01 13.43 15.30
C PRO A 180 -5.65 14.81 15.36
N ILE A 181 -4.92 15.85 14.94
CA ILE A 181 -5.41 17.23 14.98
C ILE A 181 -6.57 17.49 14.00
N ASP A 182 -6.66 16.69 12.93
CA ASP A 182 -7.68 16.81 11.89
C ASP A 182 -8.97 16.04 12.25
N MET A 183 -9.04 15.44 13.45
CA MET A 183 -10.13 14.56 13.87
C MET A 183 -10.91 15.17 15.03
N ASN A 184 -12.21 15.35 14.80
CA ASN A 184 -13.17 15.72 15.83
C ASN A 184 -13.77 14.46 16.45
N VAL A 185 -13.92 14.47 17.77
CA VAL A 185 -14.53 13.35 18.50
C VAL A 185 -15.82 13.83 19.15
N PHE A 186 -16.89 13.06 18.97
CA PHE A 186 -18.18 13.29 19.61
C PHE A 186 -18.54 12.06 20.44
N GLU A 187 -19.07 12.28 21.63
CA GLU A 187 -19.54 11.22 22.51
C GLU A 187 -21.05 11.29 22.69
N SER A 188 -21.67 10.13 22.53
CA SER A 188 -23.07 9.86 22.88
C SER A 188 -23.12 8.86 24.04
N ASN A 189 -24.34 8.54 24.50
CA ASN A 189 -24.52 7.59 25.61
C ASN A 189 -23.99 6.18 25.32
N ASP A 190 -23.94 5.75 24.05
CA ASP A 190 -23.58 4.40 23.64
C ASP A 190 -22.35 4.33 22.73
N LYS A 191 -21.98 5.42 22.03
CA LYS A 191 -20.93 5.42 21.01
C LYS A 191 -19.99 6.62 21.09
N LEU A 192 -18.76 6.40 20.65
CA LEU A 192 -17.79 7.42 20.28
C LEU A 192 -17.75 7.57 18.76
N TYR A 193 -17.89 8.81 18.27
CA TYR A 193 -17.84 9.15 16.86
C TYR A 193 -16.56 9.91 16.55
N PHE A 194 -15.77 9.37 15.62
CA PHE A 194 -14.55 9.97 15.11
C PHE A 194 -14.82 10.52 13.70
N VAL A 195 -14.73 11.83 13.54
CA VAL A 195 -15.13 12.55 12.34
C VAL A 195 -13.93 13.28 11.73
N CYS A 196 -13.65 13.04 10.45
CA CYS A 196 -12.59 13.72 9.71
C CYS A 196 -12.99 14.07 8.27
N HIS A 197 -12.33 15.08 7.69
CA HIS A 197 -12.56 15.54 6.32
C HIS A 197 -11.89 14.63 5.27
N ILE A 198 -12.52 14.46 4.11
CA ILE A 198 -11.99 13.73 2.95
C ILE A 198 -11.67 14.71 1.83
N HIS A 199 -10.39 14.79 1.46
CA HIS A 199 -9.96 15.67 0.38
C HIS A 199 -10.10 15.06 -1.03
N ASN A 200 -10.38 13.75 -1.19
CA ASN A 200 -10.59 13.08 -2.49
C ASN A 200 -11.50 11.82 -2.37
N ALA A 201 -12.80 11.91 -2.69
CA ALA A 201 -13.64 10.71 -2.79
C ALA A 201 -14.68 10.81 -3.91
N THR A 202 -14.70 9.80 -4.78
CA THR A 202 -15.58 9.72 -5.96
C THR A 202 -16.97 9.17 -5.69
N ASP A 203 -17.25 8.47 -4.59
CA ASP A 203 -18.61 7.99 -4.32
C ASP A 203 -18.97 8.15 -2.84
N GLY A 204 -20.26 8.29 -2.55
CA GLY A 204 -20.82 8.36 -1.21
C GLY A 204 -22.29 7.98 -1.28
N THR A 205 -22.74 7.12 -0.36
CA THR A 205 -24.14 6.78 -0.19
C THR A 205 -24.80 7.76 0.78
N ASN A 206 -26.00 8.21 0.42
CA ASN A 206 -26.81 9.17 1.16
C ASN A 206 -27.44 8.46 2.36
N ASN A 207 -27.04 8.84 3.57
CA ASN A 207 -27.81 8.69 4.81
C ASN A 207 -27.04 9.37 5.96
N ILE A 208 -27.61 10.44 6.50
CA ILE A 208 -27.15 11.12 7.72
C ILE A 208 -27.51 10.24 8.93
N PRO A 209 -26.59 9.96 9.88
CA PRO A 209 -27.01 9.52 11.21
C PRO A 209 -27.68 10.71 11.91
N GLU A 210 -28.99 10.66 12.12
CA GLU A 210 -29.72 11.55 13.06
C GLU A 210 -29.04 11.62 14.45
N LEU A 211 -28.20 10.62 14.77
CA LEU A 211 -27.53 10.42 16.06
C LEU A 211 -26.42 11.45 16.41
N LEU A 212 -25.78 12.12 15.44
CA LEU A 212 -24.77 13.14 15.76
C LEU A 212 -25.38 14.38 16.44
N CYS A 213 -26.69 14.61 16.29
CA CYS A 213 -27.38 15.77 16.83
C CYS A 213 -27.42 15.79 18.37
N ASN A 214 -27.30 14.63 19.01
CA ASN A 214 -27.36 14.47 20.48
C ASN A 214 -25.98 14.23 21.12
N ALA A 215 -24.90 14.22 20.35
CA ALA A 215 -23.56 13.90 20.84
C ALA A 215 -22.79 15.16 21.27
N SER A 216 -22.12 15.10 22.42
CA SER A 216 -21.27 16.20 22.89
C SER A 216 -19.88 16.12 22.26
N GLN A 217 -19.36 17.22 21.72
CA GLN A 217 -17.98 17.28 21.25
C GLN A 217 -17.01 17.14 22.44
N LYS A 218 -16.04 16.24 22.32
CA LYS A 218 -14.99 16.03 23.31
C LYS A 218 -13.62 16.30 22.73
N ASN A 219 -12.65 16.61 23.59
CA ASN A 219 -11.27 16.63 23.16
C ASN A 219 -10.85 15.19 22.85
N ILE A 220 -10.15 14.94 21.74
CA ILE A 220 -9.66 13.61 21.40
C ILE A 220 -8.77 12.98 22.50
N ARG A 221 -8.20 13.80 23.39
CA ARG A 221 -7.45 13.32 24.57
C ARG A 221 -8.34 12.68 25.64
N ASP A 222 -9.60 13.09 25.73
CA ASP A 222 -10.54 12.58 26.74
C ASP A 222 -10.95 11.13 26.41
N VAL A 223 -10.72 10.68 25.16
CA VAL A 223 -10.86 9.27 24.74
C VAL A 223 -9.97 8.33 25.57
N LYS A 224 -8.93 8.83 26.25
CA LYS A 224 -8.09 8.04 27.17
C LYS A 224 -8.89 7.33 28.27
N GLU A 225 -10.07 7.83 28.60
CA GLU A 225 -11.00 7.17 29.54
C GLU A 225 -11.48 5.80 29.01
N PHE A 226 -11.53 5.62 27.69
CA PHE A 226 -11.85 4.36 27.01
C PHE A 226 -10.55 3.64 26.63
N THR A 227 -10.01 2.88 27.57
CA THR A 227 -8.63 2.38 27.52
C THR A 227 -8.36 1.51 26.29
N GLU A 228 -9.24 0.56 25.95
CA GLU A 228 -9.02 -0.36 24.84
C GLU A 228 -9.28 0.28 23.49
N ILE A 229 -10.31 1.14 23.40
CA ILE A 229 -10.54 1.97 22.21
C ILE A 229 -9.33 2.88 21.96
N PHE A 230 -8.86 3.58 22.99
CA PHE A 230 -7.70 4.46 22.91
C PHE A 230 -6.43 3.71 22.49
N ASN A 231 -6.19 2.53 23.05
CA ASN A 231 -5.04 1.68 22.69
C ASN A 231 -5.06 1.24 21.22
N ALA A 232 -6.24 0.97 20.64
CA ALA A 232 -6.35 0.65 19.22
C ALA A 232 -6.06 1.86 18.33
N ILE A 233 -6.60 3.01 18.71
CA ILE A 233 -6.53 4.26 17.95
C ILE A 233 -5.12 4.86 17.96
N ILE A 234 -4.43 4.79 19.11
CA ILE A 234 -3.12 5.45 19.27
C ILE A 234 -2.06 4.87 18.32
N GLY A 235 -2.08 3.55 18.12
CA GLY A 235 -1.20 2.88 17.18
C GLY A 235 -1.48 3.28 15.73
N CYS A 236 -2.76 3.39 15.36
CA CYS A 236 -3.18 3.86 14.05
C CYS A 236 -2.67 5.28 13.77
N PHE A 237 -2.89 6.21 14.70
CA PHE A 237 -2.48 7.59 14.51
C PHE A 237 -0.98 7.78 14.43
N LYS A 238 -0.19 6.98 15.17
CA LYS A 238 1.27 7.04 15.07
C LYS A 238 1.77 6.63 13.68
N GLU A 239 1.18 5.59 13.09
CA GLU A 239 1.51 5.18 11.72
C GLU A 239 0.99 6.19 10.68
N ASN A 240 -0.20 6.75 10.87
CA ASN A 240 -0.70 7.82 10.01
C ASN A 240 0.19 9.05 10.08
N LEU A 241 0.57 9.52 11.26
CA LEU A 241 1.49 10.63 11.44
C LEU A 241 2.79 10.38 10.70
N ARG A 242 3.34 9.16 10.82
CA ARG A 242 4.55 8.76 10.09
C ARG A 242 4.38 8.86 8.57
N ALA A 243 3.27 8.37 8.02
CA ALA A 243 2.99 8.44 6.59
C ALA A 243 2.78 9.89 6.12
N MET A 244 2.09 10.70 6.92
CA MET A 244 1.75 12.08 6.59
C MET A 244 2.93 13.03 6.65
N VAL A 245 4.00 12.71 7.41
CA VAL A 245 5.23 13.52 7.43
C VAL A 245 5.72 13.81 6.01
N ILE A 246 5.82 12.79 5.16
CA ILE A 246 6.26 12.96 3.77
C ILE A 246 5.13 13.50 2.90
N GLN A 247 3.92 12.95 3.00
CA GLN A 247 2.83 13.31 2.08
C GLN A 247 2.35 14.76 2.22
N LYS A 248 2.28 15.27 3.46
CA LYS A 248 1.87 16.64 3.77
C LYS A 248 3.05 17.57 4.09
N MET A 249 4.29 17.10 3.97
CA MET A 249 5.52 17.86 4.29
C MET A 249 5.52 18.48 5.69
N LEU A 250 5.01 17.74 6.69
CA LEU A 250 4.79 18.27 8.04
C LEU A 250 6.08 18.84 8.67
N SER A 251 5.96 20.00 9.31
CA SER A 251 6.99 20.66 10.12
C SER A 251 7.21 19.98 11.48
N ASP A 252 8.30 20.34 12.17
CA ASP A 252 8.57 19.87 13.53
C ASP A 252 7.44 20.29 14.50
N GLU A 253 6.91 21.50 14.31
CA GLU A 253 5.80 22.05 15.07
C GLU A 253 4.49 21.30 14.83
N GLU A 254 4.12 21.01 13.58
CA GLU A 254 2.91 20.23 13.25
C GLU A 254 2.99 18.79 13.77
N VAL A 255 4.16 18.15 13.67
CA VAL A 255 4.41 16.84 14.28
C VAL A 255 4.26 16.93 15.80
N SER A 256 4.80 17.99 16.43
CA SER A 256 4.70 18.20 17.88
C SER A 256 3.25 18.37 18.33
N VAL A 257 2.44 19.14 17.61
CA VAL A 257 1.01 19.35 17.95
C VAL A 257 0.25 18.02 17.89
N ASN A 258 0.46 17.22 16.85
CA ASN A 258 -0.15 15.89 16.72
C ASN A 258 0.35 14.90 17.78
N ASN A 259 1.63 14.97 18.14
CA ASN A 259 2.26 14.11 19.14
C ASN A 259 1.69 14.31 20.55
N ARG A 260 1.01 15.44 20.83
CA ARG A 260 0.40 15.69 22.13
C ARG A 260 -0.69 14.68 22.50
N LEU A 261 -1.37 14.08 21.52
CA LEU A 261 -2.33 13.00 21.79
C LEU A 261 -1.65 11.82 22.52
N PHE A 262 -0.38 11.57 22.18
CA PHE A 262 0.38 10.44 22.67
C PHE A 262 0.98 10.66 24.06
N GLU A 263 0.85 11.84 24.66
CA GLU A 263 1.42 12.15 25.99
C GLU A 263 1.02 11.10 27.05
N GLY A 264 2.00 10.59 27.80
CA GLY A 264 1.78 9.56 28.82
C GLY A 264 1.64 8.13 28.29
N THR A 265 2.00 7.88 27.03
CA THR A 265 1.92 6.55 26.39
C THR A 265 3.24 6.17 25.73
N ASP A 266 3.43 4.87 25.44
CA ASP A 266 4.59 4.37 24.69
C ASP A 266 4.62 4.86 23.23
N ALA A 267 3.50 5.39 22.73
CA ALA A 267 3.43 6.01 21.42
C ALA A 267 4.14 7.38 21.37
N TYR A 268 4.33 8.04 22.52
CA TYR A 268 4.86 9.40 22.59
C TYR A 268 6.26 9.56 21.98
N ILE A 269 6.40 10.55 21.12
CA ILE A 269 7.65 10.88 20.46
C ILE A 269 8.39 11.91 21.31
N GLN A 270 9.40 11.47 22.05
CA GLN A 270 10.19 12.33 22.95
C GLN A 270 10.93 13.45 22.20
N ASN A 271 11.43 13.15 20.99
CA ASN A 271 12.16 14.12 20.16
C ASN A 271 11.59 14.12 18.74
N CYS A 272 10.66 15.04 18.48
CA CYS A 272 9.95 15.15 17.21
C CYS A 272 10.90 15.44 16.04
N SER A 273 11.86 16.35 16.21
CA SER A 273 12.83 16.71 15.18
C SER A 273 13.69 15.51 14.77
N GLU A 274 14.14 14.71 15.74
CA GLU A 274 14.92 13.50 15.47
C GLU A 274 14.09 12.39 14.83
N TRP A 275 12.87 12.17 15.31
CA TRP A 275 11.97 11.16 14.75
C TRP A 275 11.54 11.50 13.32
N ARG A 276 11.21 12.77 13.05
CA ARG A 276 10.92 13.28 11.69
C ARG A 276 12.12 13.09 10.77
N LEU A 277 13.33 13.40 11.25
CA LEU A 277 14.56 13.16 10.48
C LEU A 277 14.70 11.68 10.11
N ASP A 278 14.45 10.75 11.02
CA ASP A 278 14.55 9.31 10.72
C ASP A 278 13.57 8.86 9.62
N ILE A 279 12.37 9.44 9.59
CA ILE A 279 11.37 9.17 8.53
C ILE A 279 11.87 9.70 7.19
N VAL A 280 12.29 10.97 7.15
CA VAL A 280 12.80 11.62 5.93
C VAL A 280 14.02 10.88 5.39
N MET A 281 14.96 10.52 6.27
CA MET A 281 16.17 9.78 5.88
C MET A 281 15.85 8.39 5.32
N ARG A 282 14.87 7.69 5.89
CA ARG A 282 14.43 6.38 5.38
C ARG A 282 13.82 6.53 3.99
N GLU A 283 12.96 7.52 3.81
CA GLU A 283 12.33 7.81 2.53
C GLU A 283 13.38 8.14 1.44
N ILE A 284 14.34 9.02 1.74
CA ILE A 284 15.46 9.33 0.83
C ILE A 284 16.19 8.04 0.41
N ILE A 285 16.52 7.17 1.37
CA ILE A 285 17.20 5.91 1.09
C ILE A 285 16.35 5.01 0.18
N ASP A 286 15.05 4.89 0.44
CA ASP A 286 14.17 4.00 -0.32
C ASP A 286 13.92 4.52 -1.74
N ILE A 287 13.80 5.84 -1.93
CA ILE A 287 13.78 6.46 -3.27
C ILE A 287 15.04 6.08 -4.06
N THR A 288 16.22 6.07 -3.44
CA THR A 288 17.46 5.70 -4.16
C THR A 288 17.55 4.22 -4.57
N LYS A 289 16.81 3.33 -3.91
CA LYS A 289 16.75 1.90 -4.26
C LYS A 289 15.70 1.60 -5.33
N SER A 290 14.67 2.45 -5.46
CA SER A 290 13.64 2.27 -6.48
C SER A 290 14.22 2.41 -7.90
N ASN A 291 13.68 1.64 -8.84
CA ASN A 291 14.03 1.79 -10.25
C ASN A 291 13.60 3.19 -10.75
N PRO A 292 14.40 3.85 -11.59
CA PRO A 292 13.97 5.07 -12.27
C PRO A 292 12.73 4.75 -13.11
N GLY A 293 11.58 5.31 -12.71
CA GLY A 293 10.34 5.24 -13.48
C GLY A 293 10.34 6.24 -14.64
N GLU A 294 9.37 6.10 -15.54
CA GLU A 294 9.19 6.98 -16.71
C GLU A 294 8.32 8.20 -16.42
N ASP A 295 7.64 8.23 -15.26
CA ASP A 295 6.76 9.32 -14.87
C ASP A 295 7.53 10.63 -14.66
N VAL A 296 7.05 11.70 -15.30
CA VAL A 296 7.62 13.03 -15.23
C VAL A 296 6.61 14.05 -14.72
N VAL A 297 7.11 15.11 -14.11
CA VAL A 297 6.32 16.23 -13.61
C VAL A 297 6.86 17.55 -14.15
N GLU A 298 5.98 18.51 -14.38
CA GLU A 298 6.35 19.86 -14.81
C GLU A 298 6.97 20.64 -13.65
N VAL A 299 8.01 21.42 -13.95
CA VAL A 299 8.67 22.29 -12.98
C VAL A 299 7.83 23.56 -12.83
N GLU A 300 7.32 23.82 -11.63
CA GLU A 300 6.41 24.94 -11.33
C GLU A 300 7.02 26.33 -11.64
N ASN A 301 8.33 26.48 -11.46
CA ASN A 301 9.05 27.74 -11.70
C ASN A 301 9.77 27.71 -13.07
N VAL A 302 9.03 28.00 -14.15
CA VAL A 302 9.57 27.98 -15.51
C VAL A 302 10.59 29.11 -15.71
N SER A 303 11.88 28.79 -15.61
CA SER A 303 13.00 29.65 -15.97
C SER A 303 13.65 29.14 -17.25
N GLU A 304 14.21 30.03 -18.07
CA GLU A 304 15.03 29.62 -19.23
C GLU A 304 16.24 28.76 -18.85
N ARG A 305 16.62 28.78 -17.55
CA ARG A 305 17.75 28.04 -16.98
C ARG A 305 17.38 26.69 -16.37
N LEU A 306 16.10 26.35 -16.30
CA LEU A 306 15.60 25.09 -15.77
C LEU A 306 14.98 24.24 -16.89
N PRO A 307 15.00 22.90 -16.77
CA PRO A 307 14.23 22.03 -17.65
C PRO A 307 12.72 22.25 -17.44
N LYS A 308 11.91 21.88 -18.44
CA LYS A 308 10.44 21.96 -18.31
C LYS A 308 9.91 20.82 -17.44
N HIS A 309 10.47 19.62 -17.60
CA HIS A 309 10.08 18.45 -16.83
C HIS A 309 11.27 17.82 -16.11
N ILE A 310 10.97 17.20 -14.97
CA ILE A 310 11.88 16.39 -14.17
C ILE A 310 11.20 15.05 -13.84
N SER A 311 11.95 14.05 -13.40
CA SER A 311 11.35 12.78 -13.01
C SER A 311 10.53 12.93 -11.72
N LEU A 312 9.40 12.20 -11.63
CA LEU A 312 8.57 12.17 -10.42
C LEU A 312 9.37 11.66 -9.21
N ARG A 313 10.26 10.69 -9.45
CA ARG A 313 11.20 10.17 -8.45
C ARG A 313 12.10 11.27 -7.90
N TYR A 314 12.67 12.10 -8.78
CA TYR A 314 13.50 13.23 -8.38
C TYR A 314 12.71 14.32 -7.68
N LYS A 315 11.50 14.64 -8.12
CA LYS A 315 10.60 15.57 -7.40
C LYS A 315 10.38 15.11 -5.95
N ARG A 316 10.01 13.84 -5.75
CA ARG A 316 9.84 13.27 -4.40
C ARG A 316 11.13 13.34 -3.58
N PHE A 317 12.28 13.08 -4.21
CA PHE A 317 13.59 13.23 -3.55
C PHE A 317 13.84 14.68 -3.13
N VAL A 318 13.60 15.67 -4.00
CA VAL A 318 13.78 17.10 -3.72
C VAL A 318 12.91 17.52 -2.55
N ASP A 319 11.66 17.07 -2.49
CA ASP A 319 10.77 17.42 -1.40
C ASP A 319 11.28 16.88 -0.05
N CYS A 320 11.70 15.61 -0.02
CA CYS A 320 12.35 15.04 1.17
C CYS A 320 13.67 15.74 1.51
N PHE A 321 14.43 16.17 0.50
CA PHE A 321 15.69 16.87 0.68
C PHE A 321 15.48 18.27 1.30
N GLU A 322 14.43 19.00 0.93
CA GLU A 322 14.05 20.25 1.58
C GLU A 322 13.64 20.05 3.05
N MET A 323 12.88 18.98 3.33
CA MET A 323 12.55 18.62 4.71
C MET A 323 13.81 18.30 5.53
N PHE A 324 14.77 17.60 4.92
CA PHE A 324 16.06 17.31 5.55
C PHE A 324 16.83 18.60 5.85
N ARG A 325 16.99 19.48 4.86
CA ARG A 325 17.72 20.75 4.99
C ARG A 325 17.14 21.71 6.01
N SER A 326 15.82 21.68 6.18
CA SER A 326 15.10 22.48 7.17
C SER A 326 15.05 21.84 8.57
N SER A 327 15.59 20.62 8.73
CA SER A 327 15.56 19.90 10.01
C SER A 327 16.44 20.58 11.06
N ARG A 328 15.88 20.77 12.27
CA ARG A 328 16.61 21.29 13.45
C ARG A 328 17.25 20.19 14.30
N SER A 329 17.28 18.96 13.79
CA SER A 329 17.81 17.80 14.52
C SER A 329 19.32 17.89 14.78
N LYS A 330 19.76 17.52 15.98
CA LYS A 330 21.19 17.42 16.33
C LYS A 330 21.94 16.36 15.52
N ARG A 331 21.23 15.42 14.89
CA ARG A 331 21.80 14.36 14.04
C ARG A 331 21.97 14.78 12.57
N HIS A 332 21.61 16.02 12.23
CA HIS A 332 21.65 16.54 10.86
C HIS A 332 23.01 16.30 10.18
N ASP A 333 24.13 16.64 10.83
CA ASP A 333 25.49 16.48 10.25
C ASP A 333 25.84 15.03 9.89
N LYS A 334 25.40 14.07 10.71
CA LYS A 334 25.55 12.63 10.40
C LYS A 334 24.64 12.23 9.25
N GLY A 335 23.44 12.81 9.19
CA GLY A 335 22.49 12.66 8.09
C GLY A 335 23.04 13.15 6.76
N THR A 336 23.79 14.26 6.73
CA THR A 336 24.38 14.85 5.51
C THR A 336 25.20 13.81 4.74
N LYS A 337 26.05 13.04 5.43
CA LYS A 337 26.86 11.97 4.79
C LYS A 337 26.01 10.84 4.19
N VAL A 338 24.81 10.62 4.71
CA VAL A 338 23.88 9.63 4.16
C VAL A 338 23.16 10.21 2.95
N VAL A 339 22.71 11.47 3.02
CA VAL A 339 22.08 12.19 1.92
C VAL A 339 23.04 12.35 0.74
N ASP A 340 24.30 12.74 0.97
CA ASP A 340 25.31 12.85 -0.07
C ASP A 340 25.50 11.51 -0.81
N ARG A 341 25.60 10.41 -0.06
CA ARG A 341 25.67 9.06 -0.66
C ARG A 341 24.40 8.71 -1.43
N ALA A 342 23.23 9.16 -0.97
CA ALA A 342 21.96 8.94 -1.65
C ALA A 342 21.90 9.71 -2.99
N ILE A 343 22.29 10.99 -2.99
CA ILE A 343 22.41 11.83 -4.20
C ILE A 343 23.34 11.14 -5.21
N MET A 344 24.53 10.74 -4.76
CA MET A 344 25.50 10.09 -5.63
C MET A 344 24.97 8.79 -6.22
N LYS A 345 24.29 7.96 -5.43
CA LYS A 345 23.64 6.73 -5.92
C LYS A 345 22.51 7.00 -6.91
N MET A 346 21.71 8.02 -6.65
CA MET A 346 20.59 8.39 -7.52
C MET A 346 21.07 8.77 -8.92
N PHE A 347 22.23 9.42 -9.00
CA PHE A 347 22.86 9.85 -10.25
C PHE A 347 24.04 8.94 -10.68
N ASP A 348 24.22 7.76 -10.08
CA ASP A 348 25.27 6.78 -10.42
C ASP A 348 24.67 5.62 -11.21
N VAL A 349 24.18 5.92 -12.41
CA VAL A 349 23.47 4.92 -13.20
C VAL A 349 24.33 4.42 -14.36
N LYS A 350 24.54 3.11 -14.40
CA LYS A 350 25.23 2.43 -15.49
C LYS A 350 24.34 2.42 -16.75
N TYR A 351 24.92 2.80 -17.89
CA TYR A 351 24.19 3.12 -19.12
C TYR A 351 23.88 1.93 -20.04
N ASP A 352 24.10 0.69 -19.58
CA ASP A 352 24.15 -0.46 -20.50
C ASP A 352 22.81 -0.84 -21.17
N ASN A 353 21.65 -0.28 -20.78
CA ASN A 353 20.34 -0.66 -21.35
C ASN A 353 19.24 0.42 -21.28
N LYS A 354 19.57 1.71 -21.40
CA LYS A 354 18.56 2.78 -21.24
C LYS A 354 17.97 3.28 -22.55
N TYR A 355 16.67 3.56 -22.51
CA TYR A 355 15.97 4.32 -23.55
C TYR A 355 16.42 5.80 -23.54
N MET A 356 16.40 6.45 -24.70
CA MET A 356 16.90 7.82 -24.89
C MET A 356 16.24 8.82 -23.93
N GLN A 357 14.93 8.70 -23.72
CA GLN A 357 14.16 9.56 -22.82
C GLN A 357 14.69 9.51 -21.38
N GLN A 358 15.12 8.34 -20.90
CA GLN A 358 15.65 8.20 -19.54
C GLN A 358 16.96 8.97 -19.35
N MET A 359 17.83 8.99 -20.36
CA MET A 359 19.06 9.80 -20.32
C MET A 359 18.72 11.30 -20.25
N PHE A 360 17.72 11.74 -21.01
CA PHE A 360 17.22 13.11 -20.94
C PHE A 360 16.60 13.46 -19.58
N CYS A 361 15.79 12.58 -18.99
CA CYS A 361 15.25 12.77 -17.64
C CYS A 361 16.36 12.94 -16.61
N GLU A 362 17.40 12.11 -16.65
CA GLU A 362 18.53 12.22 -15.71
C GLU A 362 19.35 13.49 -15.94
N PHE A 363 19.54 13.90 -17.19
CA PHE A 363 20.14 15.21 -17.51
C PHE A 363 19.31 16.36 -16.93
N ALA A 364 17.98 16.29 -17.02
CA ALA A 364 17.07 17.29 -16.45
C ALA A 364 17.16 17.32 -14.92
N ASP A 365 17.11 16.17 -14.26
CA ASP A 365 17.18 16.05 -12.80
C ASP A 365 18.51 16.61 -12.26
N MET A 366 19.65 16.27 -12.88
CA MET A 366 20.95 16.85 -12.52
C MET A 366 21.02 18.36 -12.79
N SER A 367 20.46 18.81 -13.91
CA SER A 367 20.41 20.23 -14.27
C SER A 367 19.59 21.02 -13.25
N HIS A 368 18.44 20.49 -12.83
CA HIS A 368 17.59 21.08 -11.83
C HIS A 368 18.29 21.12 -10.46
N PHE A 369 18.94 20.02 -10.04
CA PHE A 369 19.62 19.94 -8.75
C PHE A 369 20.75 20.97 -8.62
N VAL A 370 21.68 21.01 -9.58
CA VAL A 370 22.82 21.92 -9.53
C VAL A 370 22.38 23.39 -9.60
N ARG A 371 21.27 23.69 -10.30
CA ARG A 371 20.74 25.05 -10.37
C ARG A 371 20.01 25.48 -9.11
N THR A 372 19.25 24.58 -8.50
CA THR A 372 18.49 24.85 -7.28
C THR A 372 19.42 24.93 -6.06
N TYR A 373 20.51 24.14 -6.06
CA TYR A 373 21.43 24.04 -4.93
C TYR A 373 22.90 24.31 -5.31
N PRO A 374 23.25 25.48 -5.86
CA PRO A 374 24.57 25.73 -6.46
C PRO A 374 25.75 25.61 -5.47
N ASN A 375 25.48 25.73 -4.17
CA ASN A 375 26.50 25.63 -3.11
C ASN A 375 26.58 24.23 -2.47
N HIS A 376 25.87 23.23 -3.01
CA HIS A 376 25.94 21.87 -2.49
C HIS A 376 27.32 21.25 -2.75
N SER A 377 27.85 20.49 -1.79
CA SER A 377 29.19 19.86 -1.85
C SER A 377 29.42 19.03 -3.11
N LEU A 378 28.36 18.41 -3.65
CA LEU A 378 28.39 17.54 -4.82
C LEU A 378 28.20 18.26 -6.17
N CYS A 379 28.03 19.59 -6.20
CA CYS A 379 27.74 20.28 -7.46
C CYS A 379 28.79 20.09 -8.54
N GLU A 380 30.08 20.16 -8.20
CA GLU A 380 31.16 19.98 -9.17
C GLU A 380 31.15 18.57 -9.78
N GLU A 381 30.90 17.55 -8.96
CA GLU A 381 30.83 16.17 -9.42
C GLU A 381 29.59 15.92 -10.29
N LEU A 382 28.43 16.42 -9.88
CA LEU A 382 27.20 16.33 -10.67
C LEU A 382 27.29 17.12 -11.99
N MET A 383 28.02 18.23 -12.02
CA MET A 383 28.27 18.97 -13.26
C MET A 383 29.09 18.15 -14.25
N LYS A 384 30.14 17.46 -13.81
CA LYS A 384 30.92 16.55 -14.66
C LYS A 384 30.06 15.41 -15.20
N ARG A 385 29.25 14.77 -14.35
CA ARG A 385 28.31 13.71 -14.78
C ARG A 385 27.26 14.21 -15.77
N LYS A 386 26.76 15.43 -15.56
CA LYS A 386 25.83 16.09 -16.49
C LYS A 386 26.48 16.36 -17.85
N GLU A 387 27.75 16.78 -17.88
CA GLU A 387 28.52 16.95 -19.12
C GLU A 387 28.75 15.61 -19.83
N GLU A 388 29.11 14.55 -19.10
CA GLU A 388 29.19 13.19 -19.65
C GLU A 388 27.85 12.76 -20.26
N MET A 389 26.75 12.96 -19.53
CA MET A 389 25.39 12.66 -20.00
C MET A 389 25.05 13.40 -21.29
N PHE A 390 25.42 14.67 -21.40
CA PHE A 390 25.27 15.44 -22.64
C PHE A 390 25.96 14.75 -23.82
N PHE A 391 27.22 14.33 -23.65
CA PHE A 391 27.95 13.62 -24.72
C PHE A 391 27.31 12.26 -25.06
N TRP A 392 26.83 11.52 -24.06
CA TRP A 392 26.14 10.25 -24.27
C TRP A 392 24.83 10.42 -25.05
N ILE A 393 23.99 11.37 -24.63
CA ILE A 393 22.73 11.70 -25.31
C ILE A 393 23.00 12.02 -26.77
N VAL A 394 23.93 12.96 -27.04
CA VAL A 394 24.19 13.39 -28.41
C VAL A 394 24.75 12.24 -29.25
N LYS A 395 25.70 11.46 -28.72
CA LYS A 395 26.30 10.33 -29.43
C LYS A 395 25.27 9.26 -29.82
N ASP A 396 24.37 8.88 -28.92
CA ASP A 396 23.34 7.88 -29.25
C ASP A 396 22.28 8.46 -30.20
N ALA A 397 21.82 9.68 -29.92
CA ALA A 397 20.86 10.39 -30.75
C ALA A 397 21.37 10.68 -32.17
N SER A 398 22.68 10.81 -32.40
CA SER A 398 23.24 11.07 -33.73
C SER A 398 23.71 9.81 -34.48
N ARG A 399 23.70 8.64 -33.85
CA ARG A 399 24.19 7.38 -34.44
C ARG A 399 23.43 6.95 -35.71
N VAL A 400 24.13 6.73 -36.82
CA VAL A 400 23.50 6.25 -38.07
C VAL A 400 23.34 4.72 -38.03
N LYS A 401 22.17 4.21 -37.61
CA LYS A 401 21.91 2.77 -37.48
C LYS A 401 21.43 2.12 -38.79
N ILE A 402 20.74 2.86 -39.67
CA ILE A 402 20.24 2.38 -40.97
C ILE A 402 21.36 2.06 -41.97
N SER A 403 21.06 1.25 -42.99
CA SER A 403 21.96 1.04 -44.12
C SER A 403 21.88 2.21 -45.09
N LEU A 404 23.00 2.66 -45.64
CA LEU A 404 23.00 3.69 -46.69
C LEU A 404 22.67 3.11 -48.08
N GLU A 405 22.42 1.81 -48.16
CA GLU A 405 21.93 1.13 -49.37
C GLU A 405 20.40 1.02 -49.40
N ASP A 406 19.72 1.39 -48.31
CA ASP A 406 18.26 1.39 -48.22
C ASP A 406 17.63 2.42 -49.19
N PRO A 407 16.34 2.27 -49.55
CA PRO A 407 15.65 3.27 -50.38
C PRO A 407 15.73 4.67 -49.77
N VAL A 408 15.98 5.69 -50.60
CA VAL A 408 16.14 7.10 -50.15
C VAL A 408 14.96 7.58 -49.30
N ILE A 409 13.74 7.16 -49.61
CA ILE A 409 12.54 7.50 -48.85
C ILE A 409 12.63 6.95 -47.41
N SER A 410 13.03 5.69 -47.25
CA SER A 410 13.19 5.06 -45.94
C SER A 410 14.27 5.75 -45.11
N MET A 411 15.40 6.10 -45.75
CA MET A 411 16.47 6.83 -45.09
C MET A 411 16.02 8.23 -44.62
N LYS A 412 15.31 8.97 -45.49
CA LYS A 412 14.76 10.30 -45.16
C LYS A 412 13.76 10.25 -44.01
N MET A 413 12.88 9.24 -43.99
CA MET A 413 11.93 9.03 -42.89
C MET A 413 12.66 8.74 -41.57
N HIS A 414 13.66 7.85 -41.59
CA HIS A 414 14.45 7.54 -40.40
C HIS A 414 15.11 8.77 -39.78
N PHE A 415 15.79 9.59 -40.57
CA PHE A 415 16.44 10.81 -40.04
C PHE A 415 15.43 11.85 -39.57
N ARG A 416 14.28 11.95 -40.22
CA ARG A 416 13.20 12.84 -39.79
C ARG A 416 12.66 12.44 -38.43
N GLU A 417 12.24 11.19 -38.28
CA GLU A 417 11.74 10.63 -37.00
C GLU A 417 12.77 10.85 -35.90
N LYS A 418 14.03 10.47 -36.17
CA LYS A 418 15.11 10.62 -35.21
C LYS A 418 15.34 12.07 -34.74
N TYR A 419 15.32 13.03 -35.67
CA TYR A 419 15.51 14.43 -35.34
C TYR A 419 14.29 15.01 -34.60
N VAL A 420 13.07 14.64 -34.99
CA VAL A 420 11.84 15.03 -34.29
C VAL A 420 11.86 14.50 -32.85
N ASP A 421 12.10 13.21 -32.65
CA ASP A 421 12.18 12.58 -31.32
C ASP A 421 13.25 13.26 -30.45
N PHE A 422 14.42 13.54 -31.03
CA PHE A 422 15.50 14.24 -30.33
C PHE A 422 15.05 15.66 -29.90
N MET A 423 14.45 16.43 -30.81
CA MET A 423 14.03 17.80 -30.52
C MET A 423 12.85 17.86 -29.55
N GLU A 424 11.94 16.90 -29.59
CA GLU A 424 10.88 16.75 -28.58
C GLU A 424 11.47 16.53 -27.19
N ASN A 425 12.43 15.61 -27.05
CA ASN A 425 13.13 15.39 -25.78
C ASN A 425 13.93 16.62 -25.32
N VAL A 426 14.68 17.27 -26.22
CA VAL A 426 15.38 18.53 -25.94
C VAL A 426 14.39 19.61 -25.48
N SER A 427 13.20 19.66 -26.07
CA SER A 427 12.20 20.67 -25.71
C SER A 427 11.70 20.51 -24.27
N MET A 428 11.59 19.28 -23.79
CA MET A 428 11.05 18.91 -22.47
C MET A 428 12.12 18.93 -21.36
N PHE A 429 13.31 18.39 -21.63
CA PHE A 429 14.28 18.06 -20.60
C PHE A 429 15.54 18.92 -20.59
N VAL A 430 15.77 19.72 -21.63
CA VAL A 430 16.94 20.61 -21.72
C VAL A 430 16.53 22.04 -21.42
N PRO A 431 17.25 22.76 -20.52
CA PRO A 431 17.05 24.18 -20.30
C PRO A 431 17.10 24.98 -21.60
N LYS A 432 16.20 25.96 -21.76
CA LYS A 432 16.05 26.73 -23.01
C LYS A 432 17.37 27.32 -23.50
N ILE A 433 18.20 27.82 -22.60
CA ILE A 433 19.52 28.41 -22.93
C ILE A 433 20.51 27.41 -23.56
N ASN A 434 20.30 26.11 -23.37
CA ASN A 434 21.20 25.05 -23.83
C ASN A 434 20.65 24.30 -25.05
N LYS A 435 19.42 24.57 -25.50
CA LYS A 435 18.78 23.83 -26.61
C LYS A 435 19.58 23.91 -27.90
N SER A 436 20.08 25.11 -28.22
CA SER A 436 20.92 25.32 -29.41
C SER A 436 22.22 24.53 -29.34
N LEU A 437 22.85 24.42 -28.17
CA LEU A 437 24.08 23.63 -28.01
C LEU A 437 23.84 22.15 -28.28
N PHE A 438 22.76 21.58 -27.76
CA PHE A 438 22.36 20.19 -28.04
C PHE A 438 22.14 19.96 -29.53
N GLU A 439 21.41 20.87 -30.17
CA GLU A 439 21.10 20.77 -31.59
C GLU A 439 22.33 20.91 -32.49
N ILE A 440 23.22 21.87 -32.20
CA ILE A 440 24.49 22.04 -32.91
C ILE A 440 25.33 20.75 -32.78
N GLN A 441 25.50 20.24 -31.56
CA GLN A 441 26.33 19.06 -31.33
C GLN A 441 25.72 17.79 -31.95
N PHE A 442 24.39 17.68 -31.99
CA PHE A 442 23.67 16.63 -32.70
C PHE A 442 24.06 16.61 -34.17
N PHE A 443 23.97 17.75 -34.87
CA PHE A 443 24.34 17.81 -36.29
C PHE A 443 25.83 17.61 -36.52
N GLU A 444 26.70 18.12 -35.64
CA GLU A 444 28.15 17.89 -35.75
C GLU A 444 28.49 16.41 -35.71
N THR A 445 27.88 15.69 -34.77
CA THR A 445 28.17 14.28 -34.56
C THR A 445 27.46 13.44 -35.62
N LEU A 446 26.24 13.81 -36.03
CA LEU A 446 25.51 13.16 -37.12
C LEU A 446 26.28 13.26 -38.44
N ASN A 447 26.74 14.46 -38.79
CA ASN A 447 27.50 14.69 -40.03
C ASN A 447 28.80 13.86 -40.02
N SER A 448 29.48 13.81 -38.89
CA SER A 448 30.68 12.97 -38.71
C SER A 448 30.38 11.49 -38.87
N CYS A 449 29.31 10.99 -38.25
CA CYS A 449 28.86 9.60 -38.38
C CYS A 449 28.46 9.26 -39.82
N MET A 450 27.78 10.18 -40.53
CA MET A 450 27.43 9.98 -41.93
C MET A 450 28.68 9.89 -42.81
N MET A 451 29.62 10.83 -42.68
CA MET A 451 30.87 10.80 -43.46
C MET A 451 31.66 9.50 -43.21
N ALA A 452 31.75 9.05 -41.96
CA ALA A 452 32.40 7.78 -41.62
C ALA A 452 31.70 6.60 -42.30
N LYS A 453 30.37 6.54 -42.23
CA LYS A 453 29.60 5.44 -42.80
C LYS A 453 29.61 5.44 -44.34
N ILE A 454 29.70 6.61 -44.97
CA ILE A 454 29.89 6.72 -46.43
C ILE A 454 31.25 6.17 -46.85
N VAL A 455 32.31 6.49 -46.10
CA VAL A 455 33.67 6.00 -46.37
C VAL A 455 33.79 4.49 -46.18
N GLU A 456 32.98 3.91 -45.30
CA GLU A 456 32.89 2.46 -45.08
C GLU A 456 32.06 1.74 -46.14
N LEU A 457 31.36 2.47 -47.02
CA LEU A 457 30.69 1.83 -48.15
C LEU A 457 31.74 1.21 -49.08
N GLY A 458 31.47 -0.02 -49.51
CA GLY A 458 32.22 -0.62 -50.61
C GLY A 458 31.81 -0.04 -51.97
N PRO A 459 32.20 -0.70 -53.07
CA PRO A 459 31.71 -0.34 -54.39
C PRO A 459 30.18 -0.40 -54.44
N VAL A 460 29.55 0.70 -54.84
CA VAL A 460 28.09 0.85 -54.84
C VAL A 460 27.57 1.33 -56.19
N SER A 461 26.32 0.99 -56.50
CA SER A 461 25.71 1.39 -57.77
C SER A 461 25.63 2.92 -57.89
N GLY A 462 25.68 3.44 -59.12
CA GLY A 462 25.47 4.87 -59.38
C GLY A 462 24.08 5.39 -58.98
N LYS A 463 23.10 4.50 -58.77
CA LYS A 463 21.79 4.86 -58.19
C LYS A 463 21.89 5.06 -56.68
N THR A 464 22.63 4.19 -55.98
CA THR A 464 22.89 4.29 -54.54
C THR A 464 23.65 5.57 -54.23
N ARG A 465 24.73 5.87 -54.97
CA ARG A 465 25.51 7.11 -54.77
C ARG A 465 24.66 8.38 -54.89
N ARG A 466 23.82 8.46 -55.91
CA ARG A 466 22.86 9.57 -56.07
C ARG A 466 21.84 9.62 -54.93
N SER A 467 21.32 8.48 -54.50
CA SER A 467 20.39 8.40 -53.35
C SER A 467 21.03 8.91 -52.05
N VAL A 468 22.29 8.58 -51.81
CA VAL A 468 23.05 9.07 -50.64
C VAL A 468 23.35 10.57 -50.77
N ALA A 469 23.66 11.07 -51.97
CA ALA A 469 23.82 12.51 -52.18
C ALA A 469 22.53 13.30 -51.90
N GLU A 470 21.39 12.83 -52.42
CA GLU A 470 20.07 13.41 -52.13
C GLU A 470 19.71 13.36 -50.63
N LEU A 471 20.15 12.30 -49.94
CA LEU A 471 19.96 12.18 -48.50
C LEU A 471 20.82 13.21 -47.73
N ILE A 472 22.06 13.44 -48.16
CA ILE A 472 22.94 14.45 -47.56
C ILE A 472 22.30 15.83 -47.67
N GLU A 473 21.79 16.21 -48.85
CA GLU A 473 21.08 17.48 -49.03
C GLU A 473 19.92 17.60 -48.05
N TYR A 474 19.09 16.55 -47.95
CA TYR A 474 17.97 16.51 -47.01
C TYR A 474 18.38 16.65 -45.54
N VAL A 475 19.45 15.97 -45.10
CA VAL A 475 19.95 16.09 -43.72
C VAL A 475 20.51 17.49 -43.46
N LEU A 476 21.18 18.10 -44.44
CA LEU A 476 21.71 19.45 -44.33
C LEU A 476 20.61 20.51 -44.25
N ASP A 477 19.43 20.26 -44.84
CA ASP A 477 18.28 21.18 -44.74
C ASP A 477 17.73 21.28 -43.32
N PHE A 478 17.83 20.21 -42.52
CA PHE A 478 17.41 20.24 -41.10
C PHE A 478 18.21 21.22 -40.25
N CYS A 479 19.43 21.58 -40.64
CA CYS A 479 20.26 22.53 -39.89
C CYS A 479 20.24 23.95 -40.49
N PHE A 480 19.30 24.26 -41.41
CA PHE A 480 19.26 25.54 -42.11
C PHE A 480 18.89 26.72 -41.20
N HIS A 481 18.06 26.51 -40.17
CA HIS A 481 17.69 27.54 -39.19
C HIS A 481 18.82 27.90 -38.22
N LEU A 482 19.87 27.09 -38.13
CA LEU A 482 21.04 27.39 -37.31
C LEU A 482 21.94 28.43 -37.99
N PRO A 483 22.56 29.36 -37.24
CA PRO A 483 23.44 30.36 -37.81
C PRO A 483 24.56 29.76 -38.68
N ALA A 484 24.88 30.40 -39.80
CA ALA A 484 25.88 29.88 -40.72
C ALA A 484 27.26 29.72 -40.04
N GLY A 485 27.86 28.54 -40.17
CA GLY A 485 29.20 28.25 -39.65
C GLY A 485 29.25 27.72 -38.21
N VAL A 486 28.12 27.59 -37.50
CA VAL A 486 28.11 26.97 -36.16
C VAL A 486 28.22 25.45 -36.19
N VAL A 487 27.80 24.82 -37.30
CA VAL A 487 28.03 23.41 -37.60
C VAL A 487 29.20 23.33 -38.58
N MET A 488 30.40 23.13 -38.04
CA MET A 488 31.68 23.05 -38.73
C MET A 488 31.69 21.95 -39.80
N ASN A 489 31.17 20.76 -39.48
CA ASN A 489 31.15 19.64 -40.42
C ASN A 489 30.13 19.80 -41.56
N ARG A 490 29.25 20.80 -41.52
CA ARG A 490 28.22 21.05 -42.54
C ARG A 490 28.83 21.24 -43.93
N LYS A 491 29.88 22.07 -44.03
CA LYS A 491 30.56 22.34 -45.30
C LYS A 491 31.23 21.08 -45.86
N LYS A 492 31.87 20.29 -44.98
CA LYS A 492 32.58 19.08 -45.37
C LYS A 492 31.62 17.98 -45.85
N LEU A 493 30.52 17.76 -45.13
CA LEU A 493 29.48 16.82 -45.57
C LEU A 493 28.85 17.25 -46.92
N LYS A 494 28.67 18.56 -47.15
CA LYS A 494 28.23 19.07 -48.46
C LYS A 494 29.19 18.69 -49.59
N MET A 495 30.51 18.72 -49.34
CA MET A 495 31.51 18.28 -50.31
C MET A 495 31.40 16.78 -50.62
N TYR A 496 31.06 15.95 -49.62
CA TYR A 496 30.78 14.53 -49.84
C TYR A 496 29.54 14.34 -50.73
N GLY A 497 28.47 15.10 -50.51
CA GLY A 497 27.28 15.08 -51.36
C GLY A 497 27.58 15.45 -52.82
N LEU A 498 28.40 16.50 -53.02
CA LEU A 498 28.89 16.86 -54.36
C LEU A 498 29.69 15.72 -54.97
N ALA A 499 30.67 15.16 -54.26
CA ALA A 499 31.53 14.10 -54.76
C ALA A 499 30.76 12.83 -55.16
N LEU A 500 29.71 12.47 -54.42
CA LEU A 500 28.86 11.31 -54.73
C LEU A 500 27.94 11.52 -55.94
N SER A 501 27.64 12.78 -56.26
CA SER A 501 26.80 13.17 -57.41
C SER A 501 27.54 13.15 -58.75
N LEU A 502 28.87 13.10 -58.72
CA LEU A 502 29.73 13.16 -59.91
C LEU A 502 30.02 11.76 -60.49
N GLY A 503 30.64 11.76 -61.68
CA GLY A 503 31.38 10.60 -62.22
C GLY A 503 32.80 10.56 -61.66
N LYS A 504 33.50 9.42 -61.73
CA LYS A 504 34.87 9.28 -61.18
C LYS A 504 35.85 10.27 -61.80
N GLU A 505 35.85 10.38 -63.12
CA GLU A 505 36.71 11.31 -63.86
C GLU A 505 36.40 12.77 -63.53
N GLU A 506 35.11 13.10 -63.38
CA GLU A 506 34.67 14.45 -63.05
C GLU A 506 35.01 14.83 -61.60
N LEU A 507 34.92 13.89 -60.67
CA LEU A 507 35.35 14.07 -59.28
C LEU A 507 36.84 14.42 -59.19
N LEU A 508 37.69 13.66 -59.88
CA LEU A 508 39.14 13.93 -59.93
C LEU A 508 39.42 15.31 -60.51
N ARG A 509 38.75 15.67 -61.63
CA ARG A 509 38.89 16.98 -62.26
C ARG A 509 38.48 18.12 -61.31
N GLN A 510 37.36 18.00 -60.60
CA GLN A 510 36.89 19.05 -59.69
C GLN A 510 37.71 19.15 -58.40
N TYR A 511 38.33 18.05 -57.97
CA TYR A 511 39.31 18.06 -56.88
C TYR A 511 40.58 18.83 -57.28
N GLU A 512 41.15 18.57 -58.45
CA GLU A 512 42.33 19.29 -58.98
C GLU A 512 42.06 20.80 -59.14
N GLN A 513 40.82 21.16 -59.49
CA GLN A 513 40.37 22.55 -59.60
C GLN A 513 40.05 23.21 -58.25
N GLY A 514 40.14 22.47 -57.13
CA GLY A 514 39.84 22.97 -55.79
C GLY A 514 38.36 23.20 -55.49
N SER A 515 37.45 22.75 -56.36
CA SER A 515 36.00 22.90 -56.18
C SER A 515 35.42 21.89 -55.18
N VAL A 516 36.05 20.70 -55.09
CA VAL A 516 35.77 19.70 -54.04
C VAL A 516 36.91 19.76 -53.01
N ASN A 517 36.64 20.33 -51.83
CA ASN A 517 37.65 20.51 -50.79
C ASN A 517 37.53 19.43 -49.70
N ILE A 518 38.25 18.32 -49.90
CA ILE A 518 38.37 17.16 -49.01
C ILE A 518 39.85 16.75 -48.92
N SER A 519 40.23 15.89 -47.95
CA SER A 519 41.62 15.40 -47.89
C SER A 519 41.89 14.33 -48.95
N GLU A 520 43.16 14.15 -49.32
CA GLU A 520 43.60 13.15 -50.30
C GLU A 520 43.16 11.73 -49.91
N GLY A 521 43.34 11.34 -48.65
CA GLY A 521 42.88 10.03 -48.17
C GLY A 521 41.35 9.86 -48.21
N GLU A 522 40.57 10.93 -48.09
CA GLU A 522 39.12 10.89 -48.26
C GLU A 522 38.71 10.78 -49.74
N LEU A 523 39.45 11.44 -50.63
CA LEU A 523 39.26 11.33 -52.08
C LEU A 523 39.47 9.89 -52.55
N ASP A 524 40.54 9.22 -52.10
CA ASP A 524 40.81 7.81 -52.45
C ASP A 524 39.65 6.91 -52.04
N LYS A 525 39.15 7.10 -50.81
CA LYS A 525 38.02 6.36 -50.27
C LYS A 525 36.74 6.60 -51.08
N LEU A 526 36.42 7.85 -51.41
CA LEU A 526 35.25 8.18 -52.23
C LEU A 526 35.38 7.67 -53.68
N CYS A 527 36.58 7.67 -54.25
CA CYS A 527 36.86 7.08 -55.57
C CYS A 527 36.69 5.57 -55.59
N SER A 528 36.85 4.88 -54.45
CA SER A 528 36.64 3.44 -54.34
C SER A 528 35.17 3.00 -54.36
N LEU A 529 34.23 3.96 -54.25
CA LEU A 529 32.79 3.73 -54.36
C LEU A 529 32.30 3.56 -55.81
N TYR A 530 33.15 3.81 -56.80
CA TYR A 530 32.90 3.71 -58.25
C TYR A 530 33.49 2.42 -58.81
#